data_AF-A0A0F9F7I8-F1
#
_entry.id   AF-A0A0F9F7I8-F1
#
_cell.length_a   1.000
_cell.length_b   1.000
_cell.length_c   1.000
_cell.angle_alpha   90.00
_cell.angle_beta   90.00
_cell.angle_gamma   90.00
#
_symmetry.space_group_name_H-M   'P 1'
#
loop_
_entity.id
_entity.type
_entity.pdbx_description
1 polymer ?
#
loop_
_entity_poly.entity_id
_entity_poly.type
_entity_poly.pdbx_seq_one_letter_code
_entity_poly.pdbx_strand_id
1 'polypeptide(L)'
;MYKLNEYLQDGACFASRAVLAYLTAGDGIEESWNDKYKEYDAKPKVARWENCREQGYVVSMKSIDFEKQLNIAFFEHRNSDQICAVKWEQTSVNSITIDTAKFKNVYKDKWNVSFGVRYDKAYEMAKWIHEQLTLFWKETTRKEENQNDR
;
A
#
# COMPACT_ATOMS: atom_id res chain seq x y z
N MET A 1 -2.84 31.28 11.57
CA MET A 1 -1.73 30.38 11.95
C MET A 1 -2.38 29.11 12.48
N TYR A 2 -2.24 27.98 11.77
CA TYR A 2 -2.79 26.71 12.26
C TYR A 2 -1.96 26.23 13.43
N LYS A 3 -2.59 25.61 14.44
CA LYS A 3 -1.81 24.95 15.50
C LYS A 3 -1.06 23.77 14.87
N LEU A 4 0.16 23.50 15.34
CA LEU A 4 1.01 22.43 14.80
C LEU A 4 0.28 21.07 14.79
N ASN A 5 -0.60 20.84 15.75
CA ASN A 5 -1.42 19.64 15.86
C ASN A 5 -2.57 19.56 14.83
N GLU A 6 -3.03 20.67 14.25
CA GLU A 6 -4.12 20.73 13.27
C GLU A 6 -3.61 20.61 11.82
N TYR A 7 -2.34 20.98 11.58
CA TYR A 7 -1.73 21.03 10.25
C TYR A 7 -1.60 19.66 9.56
N LEU A 8 -1.71 18.59 10.34
CA LEU A 8 -1.43 17.21 9.92
C LEU A 8 -2.57 16.24 10.25
N GLN A 9 -3.77 16.75 10.54
CA GLN A 9 -4.92 15.93 10.91
C GLN A 9 -5.65 15.43 9.66
N ASP A 10 -5.27 14.24 9.20
CA ASP A 10 -6.05 13.47 8.23
C ASP A 10 -6.76 12.25 8.87
N GLY A 11 -6.75 12.18 10.20
CA GLY A 11 -7.40 11.13 10.99
C GLY A 11 -6.56 9.87 11.21
N ALA A 12 -5.46 9.64 10.46
CA ALA A 12 -4.56 8.53 10.75
C ALA A 12 -3.67 8.77 11.97
N CYS A 13 -3.32 7.67 12.64
CA CYS A 13 -2.35 7.71 13.71
C CYS A 13 -0.95 8.09 13.19
N PHE A 14 -0.11 8.61 14.09
CA PHE A 14 1.24 9.05 13.75
C PHE A 14 2.11 7.92 13.18
N ALA A 15 1.93 6.69 13.65
CA ALA A 15 2.70 5.54 13.18
C ALA A 15 2.41 5.24 11.70
N SER A 16 1.13 5.15 11.31
CA SER A 16 0.75 4.98 9.90
C SER A 16 1.19 6.17 9.04
N ARG A 17 1.12 7.39 9.57
CA ARG A 17 1.63 8.58 8.88
C ARG A 17 3.14 8.54 8.65
N ALA A 18 3.91 8.02 9.60
CA ALA A 18 5.33 7.81 9.45
C ALA A 18 5.64 6.76 8.36
N VAL A 19 4.87 5.67 8.28
CA VAL A 19 4.99 4.69 7.18
C VAL A 19 4.80 5.37 5.82
N LEU A 20 3.75 6.19 5.68
CA LEU A 20 3.49 6.92 4.44
C LEU A 20 4.61 7.93 4.11
N ALA A 21 5.17 8.60 5.12
CA ALA A 21 6.32 9.49 4.93
C ALA A 21 7.55 8.74 4.42
N TYR A 22 7.86 7.56 4.97
CA TYR A 22 8.95 6.72 4.46
C TYR A 22 8.71 6.22 3.04
N LEU A 23 7.47 5.86 2.69
CA LEU A 23 7.12 5.44 1.33
C LEU A 23 7.24 6.58 0.31
N THR A 24 6.85 7.79 0.69
CA THR A 24 6.91 8.97 -0.20
C THR A 24 8.32 9.54 -0.33
N ALA A 25 9.17 9.33 0.67
CA ALA A 25 10.58 9.69 0.61
C ALA A 25 11.44 8.69 -0.20
N GLY A 26 10.93 7.49 -0.50
CA GLY A 26 11.61 6.53 -1.35
C GLY A 26 11.50 6.88 -2.83
N ASP A 27 12.58 6.70 -3.59
CA ASP A 27 12.61 6.88 -5.03
C ASP A 27 11.83 5.74 -5.71
N GLY A 28 10.56 6.00 -6.07
CA GLY A 28 9.75 5.18 -6.97
C GLY A 28 9.80 3.67 -6.72
N ILE A 29 9.70 2.90 -7.81
CA ILE A 29 10.06 1.47 -7.85
C ILE A 29 11.10 1.37 -8.94
N GLU A 30 12.36 1.15 -8.56
CA GLU A 30 13.51 1.19 -9.47
C GLU A 30 13.33 0.31 -10.72
N GLU A 31 12.75 -0.87 -10.57
CA GLU A 31 12.53 -1.80 -11.68
C GLU A 31 11.43 -1.38 -12.66
N SER A 32 10.76 -0.27 -12.39
CA SER A 32 9.77 0.33 -13.28
C SER A 32 10.29 1.55 -14.04
N TRP A 33 11.59 1.86 -13.92
CA TRP A 33 12.20 2.99 -14.61
C TRP A 33 12.13 2.84 -16.14
N ASN A 34 11.49 3.80 -16.79
CA ASN A 34 11.38 3.86 -18.23
C ASN A 34 12.38 4.85 -18.82
N ASP A 35 13.44 4.35 -19.45
CA ASP A 35 14.50 5.21 -19.99
C ASP A 35 14.03 6.11 -21.15
N LYS A 36 12.94 5.75 -21.84
CA LYS A 36 12.40 6.53 -22.97
C LYS A 36 11.66 7.77 -22.48
N TYR A 37 10.85 7.63 -21.44
CA TYR A 37 10.03 8.73 -20.89
C TYR A 37 10.65 9.39 -19.65
N LYS A 38 11.77 8.85 -19.15
CA LYS A 38 12.48 9.32 -17.94
C LYS A 38 11.54 9.40 -16.72
N GLU A 39 10.63 8.43 -16.62
CA GLU A 39 9.71 8.32 -15.50
C GLU A 39 9.54 6.86 -15.06
N TYR A 40 9.04 6.65 -13.84
CA TYR A 40 8.65 5.34 -13.35
C TYR A 40 7.24 4.99 -13.84
N ASP A 41 7.10 3.85 -14.53
CA ASP A 41 5.81 3.37 -15.02
C ASP A 41 4.93 2.83 -13.87
N ALA A 42 5.56 2.32 -12.81
CA ALA A 42 4.84 1.90 -11.62
C ALA A 42 4.47 3.13 -10.79
N LYS A 43 3.16 3.43 -10.76
CA LYS A 43 2.62 4.60 -10.06
C LYS A 43 1.67 4.15 -8.92
N PRO A 44 2.21 3.80 -7.73
CA PRO A 44 1.39 3.52 -6.56
C PRO A 44 0.48 4.70 -6.23
N LYS A 45 -0.78 4.41 -5.92
CA LYS A 45 -1.78 5.38 -5.49
C LYS A 45 -2.15 5.15 -4.04
N VAL A 46 -2.43 6.22 -3.31
CA VAL A 46 -2.77 6.18 -1.89
C VAL A 46 -4.21 6.59 -1.67
N ALA A 47 -4.89 5.92 -0.76
CA ALA A 47 -6.23 6.23 -0.29
C ALA A 47 -6.32 6.08 1.24
N ARG A 48 -7.37 6.62 1.84
CA ARG A 48 -7.65 6.48 3.27
C ARG A 48 -8.15 5.06 3.58
N TRP A 49 -7.62 4.50 4.66
CA TRP A 49 -8.19 3.33 5.33
C TRP A 49 -8.81 3.79 6.63
N GLU A 50 -10.12 3.78 6.70
CA GLU A 50 -10.82 4.26 7.87
C GLU A 50 -12.03 3.39 8.14
N ASN A 51 -12.07 2.82 9.33
CA ASN A 51 -13.32 2.52 10.01
C ASN A 51 -13.28 3.22 11.38
N CYS A 52 -14.42 3.29 12.07
CA CYS A 52 -14.52 3.93 13.39
C CYS A 52 -13.53 3.39 14.47
N ARG A 53 -12.75 2.35 14.17
CA ARG A 53 -11.78 1.70 15.07
C ARG A 53 -10.34 1.64 14.53
N GLU A 54 -10.15 1.71 13.21
CA GLU A 54 -8.88 1.50 12.51
C GLU A 54 -8.68 2.64 11.53
N GLN A 55 -7.53 3.30 11.64
CA GLN A 55 -7.21 4.51 10.89
C GLN A 55 -5.82 4.35 10.27
N GLY A 56 -5.72 4.53 8.95
CA GLY A 56 -4.51 4.26 8.20
C GLY A 56 -4.69 4.57 6.72
N TYR A 57 -3.98 3.83 5.87
CA TYR A 57 -4.00 4.05 4.42
C TYR A 57 -4.08 2.74 3.65
N VAL A 58 -4.50 2.83 2.40
CA VAL A 58 -4.34 1.80 1.38
C VAL A 58 -3.41 2.32 0.30
N VAL A 59 -2.42 1.52 -0.06
CA VAL A 59 -1.59 1.71 -1.25
C VAL A 59 -2.02 0.70 -2.29
N SER A 60 -2.31 1.19 -3.50
CA SER A 60 -2.76 0.39 -4.63
C SER A 60 -1.83 0.57 -5.81
N MET A 61 -1.50 -0.51 -6.50
CA MET A 61 -0.72 -0.48 -7.73
C MET A 61 -1.33 -1.40 -8.77
N LYS A 62 -1.49 -0.90 -9.99
CA LYS A 62 -1.97 -1.67 -11.14
C LYS A 62 -0.79 -2.26 -11.89
N SER A 63 -1.02 -3.41 -12.51
CA SER A 63 -0.11 -3.96 -13.53
C SER A 63 -0.13 -3.11 -14.80
N ILE A 64 0.86 -3.31 -15.66
CA ILE A 64 1.03 -2.59 -16.93
C ILE A 64 -0.19 -2.79 -17.85
N ASP A 65 -0.72 -4.01 -17.91
CA ASP A 65 -1.93 -4.40 -18.65
C ASP A 65 -3.25 -3.95 -18.00
N PHE A 66 -3.19 -3.35 -16.81
CA PHE A 66 -4.34 -2.98 -15.97
C PHE A 66 -5.28 -4.12 -15.56
N GLU A 67 -4.93 -5.38 -15.83
CA GLU A 67 -5.77 -6.53 -15.48
C GLU A 67 -5.73 -6.82 -13.98
N LYS A 68 -4.58 -6.59 -13.36
CA LYS A 68 -4.33 -6.86 -11.94
C LYS A 68 -4.07 -5.59 -11.17
N GLN A 69 -4.41 -5.66 -9.88
CA GLN A 69 -4.15 -4.59 -8.95
C GLN A 69 -3.85 -5.18 -7.58
N LEU A 70 -2.66 -4.87 -7.08
CA LEU A 70 -2.28 -5.14 -5.70
C LEU A 70 -2.79 -4.01 -4.81
N ASN A 71 -3.36 -4.38 -3.66
CA ASN A 71 -3.79 -3.45 -2.63
C ASN A 71 -3.18 -3.87 -1.30
N ILE A 72 -2.63 -2.90 -0.59
CA ILE A 72 -2.05 -3.08 0.74
C ILE A 72 -2.63 -2.02 1.67
N ALA A 73 -3.51 -2.43 2.58
CA ALA A 73 -3.92 -1.59 3.70
C ALA A 73 -2.87 -1.68 4.81
N PHE A 74 -2.56 -0.57 5.45
CA PHE A 74 -1.78 -0.56 6.69
C PHE A 74 -2.37 0.44 7.70
N PHE A 75 -2.49 0.00 8.94
CA PHE A 75 -3.19 0.71 10.01
C PHE A 75 -2.68 0.22 11.38
N GLU A 76 -2.88 1.02 12.41
CA GLU A 76 -2.61 0.61 13.78
C GLU A 76 -3.68 -0.37 14.27
N HIS A 77 -3.24 -1.44 14.92
CA HIS A 77 -4.12 -2.49 15.40
C HIS A 77 -4.95 -2.00 16.58
N ARG A 78 -6.26 -2.23 16.51
CA ARG A 78 -7.25 -1.87 17.55
C ARG A 78 -6.95 -2.33 18.99
N ASN A 79 -6.10 -3.34 19.16
CA ASN A 79 -5.87 -4.02 20.43
C ASN A 79 -4.39 -4.11 20.80
N SER A 80 -3.48 -3.52 20.02
CA SER A 80 -2.04 -3.51 20.30
C SER A 80 -1.37 -2.33 19.60
N ASP A 81 -0.22 -1.90 20.12
CA ASP A 81 0.58 -0.80 19.53
C ASP A 81 1.36 -1.28 18.28
N GLN A 82 0.77 -2.15 17.48
CA GLN A 82 1.36 -2.70 16.27
C GLN A 82 0.76 -2.03 15.03
N ILE A 83 1.60 -1.79 14.03
CA ILE A 83 1.17 -1.45 12.69
C ILE A 83 0.95 -2.78 11.97
N CYS A 84 -0.28 -3.02 11.52
CA CYS A 84 -0.65 -4.19 10.75
C CYS A 84 -0.77 -3.81 9.28
N ALA A 85 -0.50 -4.78 8.40
CA ALA A 85 -0.79 -4.68 6.98
C ALA A 85 -1.59 -5.86 6.47
N VAL A 86 -2.51 -5.58 5.55
CA VAL A 86 -3.35 -6.56 4.86
C VAL A 86 -3.09 -6.42 3.37
N LYS A 87 -2.67 -7.50 2.73
CA LYS A 87 -2.38 -7.53 1.28
C LYS A 87 -3.42 -8.37 0.55
N TRP A 88 -3.99 -7.84 -0.54
CA TRP A 88 -4.90 -8.59 -1.40
C TRP A 88 -4.89 -8.05 -2.84
N GLU A 89 -5.38 -8.88 -3.77
CA GLU A 89 -5.58 -8.49 -5.15
C GLU A 89 -7.06 -8.20 -5.43
N GLN A 90 -7.32 -7.01 -5.98
CA GLN A 90 -8.65 -6.58 -6.42
C GLN A 90 -8.50 -5.40 -7.38
N THR A 91 -9.04 -5.55 -8.58
CA THR A 91 -9.12 -4.48 -9.57
C THR A 91 -10.27 -3.54 -9.25
N SER A 92 -10.01 -2.24 -9.27
CA SER A 92 -11.01 -1.19 -9.12
C SER A 92 -10.65 0.04 -9.94
N VAL A 93 -11.65 0.78 -10.39
CA VAL A 93 -11.46 2.12 -10.97
C VAL A 93 -11.24 3.14 -9.86
N ASN A 94 -12.01 3.01 -8.77
CA ASN A 94 -11.96 3.90 -7.63
C ASN A 94 -10.92 3.44 -6.60
N SER A 95 -10.47 4.39 -5.79
CA SER A 95 -9.65 4.14 -4.60
C SER A 95 -10.29 3.06 -3.73
N ILE A 96 -9.48 2.10 -3.31
CA ILE A 96 -9.91 1.03 -2.42
C ILE A 96 -9.97 1.55 -0.99
N THR A 97 -11.09 1.28 -0.34
CA THR A 97 -11.40 1.60 1.07
C THR A 97 -11.83 0.32 1.77
N ILE A 98 -12.00 0.36 3.10
CA ILE A 98 -12.47 -0.82 3.83
C ILE A 98 -13.86 -1.29 3.38
N ASP A 99 -14.76 -0.37 3.03
CA ASP A 99 -16.12 -0.71 2.58
C ASP A 99 -16.16 -1.34 1.19
N THR A 100 -15.14 -1.06 0.37
CA THR A 100 -15.05 -1.55 -1.02
C THR A 100 -14.09 -2.73 -1.16
N ALA A 101 -13.37 -3.08 -0.09
CA ALA A 101 -12.41 -4.17 -0.07
C ALA A 101 -13.09 -5.54 -0.13
N LYS A 102 -12.69 -6.34 -1.10
CA LYS A 102 -13.10 -7.72 -1.30
C LYS A 102 -11.96 -8.63 -0.86
N PHE A 103 -11.82 -8.78 0.45
CA PHE A 103 -10.70 -9.48 1.06
C PHE A 103 -10.59 -10.97 0.70
N LYS A 104 -11.66 -11.58 0.15
CA LYS A 104 -11.74 -13.01 -0.16
C LYS A 104 -11.35 -13.87 1.06
N ASN A 105 -10.08 -14.26 1.16
CA ASN A 105 -9.54 -15.11 2.22
C ASN A 105 -8.61 -14.41 3.22
N VAL A 106 -8.24 -13.14 3.01
CA VAL A 106 -7.46 -12.37 3.98
C VAL A 106 -8.39 -11.61 4.93
N TYR A 107 -7.87 -11.14 6.07
CA TYR A 107 -8.61 -10.27 7.00
C TYR A 107 -9.97 -10.82 7.46
N LYS A 108 -10.06 -12.14 7.65
CA LYS A 108 -11.26 -12.81 8.19
C LYS A 108 -11.54 -12.43 9.63
N ASP A 109 -10.48 -12.10 10.37
CA ASP A 109 -10.50 -11.58 11.72
C ASP A 109 -9.36 -10.59 11.91
N LYS A 110 -9.35 -9.91 13.06
CA LYS A 110 -8.37 -8.85 13.38
C LYS A 110 -6.91 -9.33 13.44
N TRP A 111 -6.67 -10.62 13.60
CA TRP A 111 -5.32 -11.21 13.66
C TRP A 111 -4.87 -11.77 12.32
N ASN A 112 -5.79 -11.94 11.36
CA ASN A 112 -5.49 -12.38 10.00
C ASN A 112 -4.93 -11.22 9.16
N VAL A 113 -3.70 -10.83 9.49
CA VAL A 113 -2.92 -9.79 8.82
C VAL A 113 -1.78 -10.43 8.03
N SER A 114 -1.35 -9.77 6.95
CA SER A 114 -0.26 -10.26 6.08
C SER A 114 1.13 -9.97 6.67
N PHE A 115 1.25 -8.89 7.43
CA PHE A 115 2.48 -8.47 8.08
C PHE A 115 2.16 -7.56 9.27
N GLY A 116 3.06 -7.51 10.25
CA GLY A 116 2.88 -6.69 11.44
C GLY A 116 4.20 -6.33 12.09
N VAL A 117 4.33 -5.07 12.52
CA VAL A 117 5.51 -4.55 13.23
C VAL A 117 5.06 -3.69 14.41
N ARG A 118 5.97 -3.38 15.34
CA ARG A 118 5.70 -2.43 16.42
C ARG A 118 5.58 -0.99 15.88
N TYR A 119 4.88 -0.13 16.61
CA TYR A 119 4.67 1.28 16.25
C TYR A 119 5.97 2.07 15.98
N ASP A 120 7.07 1.73 16.64
CA ASP A 120 8.39 2.36 16.49
C ASP A 120 9.17 1.85 15.26
N LYS A 121 8.60 0.90 14.52
CA LYS A 121 9.21 0.25 13.35
C LYS A 121 8.50 0.60 12.04
N ALA A 122 7.96 1.82 11.93
CA ALA A 122 7.29 2.31 10.72
C ALA A 122 8.14 2.15 9.44
N TYR A 123 9.46 2.35 9.52
CA TYR A 123 10.37 2.11 8.40
C TYR A 123 10.35 0.65 7.91
N GLU A 124 10.27 -0.33 8.81
CA GLU A 124 10.23 -1.76 8.45
C GLU A 124 8.93 -2.10 7.72
N MET A 125 7.81 -1.49 8.14
CA MET A 125 6.53 -1.59 7.41
C MET A 125 6.63 -0.96 6.01
N ALA A 126 7.20 0.24 5.89
CA ALA A 126 7.37 0.90 4.60
C ALA A 126 8.26 0.07 3.66
N LYS A 127 9.37 -0.48 4.17
CA LYS A 127 10.26 -1.37 3.43
C LYS A 127 9.52 -2.61 2.93
N TRP A 128 8.75 -3.27 3.80
CA TRP A 128 7.96 -4.44 3.41
C TRP A 128 6.94 -4.10 2.31
N ILE A 129 6.21 -2.98 2.45
CA ILE A 129 5.25 -2.52 1.42
C ILE A 129 5.96 -2.31 0.08
N HIS A 130 7.10 -1.61 0.08
CA HIS A 130 7.88 -1.37 -1.13
C HIS A 130 8.32 -2.70 -1.77
N GLU A 131 8.86 -3.64 -0.99
CA GLU A 131 9.22 -4.97 -1.49
C GLU A 131 8.03 -5.72 -2.13
N GLN A 132 6.84 -5.64 -1.53
CA GLN A 132 5.64 -6.28 -2.10
C GLN A 132 5.22 -5.64 -3.43
N LEU A 133 5.31 -4.31 -3.54
CA LEU A 133 5.03 -3.61 -4.79
C LEU A 133 6.05 -4.00 -5.87
N THR A 134 7.34 -3.97 -5.56
CA THR A 134 8.42 -4.40 -6.47
C THR A 134 8.21 -5.82 -6.97
N LEU A 135 7.86 -6.76 -6.08
CA LEU A 135 7.58 -8.15 -6.47
C LEU A 135 6.38 -8.23 -7.43
N PHE A 136 5.29 -7.55 -7.11
CA PHE A 136 4.10 -7.51 -7.98
C PHE A 136 4.41 -6.91 -9.36
N TRP A 137 5.21 -5.85 -9.42
CA TRP A 137 5.65 -5.26 -10.68
C TRP A 137 6.41 -6.28 -11.53
N LYS A 138 7.48 -6.88 -10.97
CA LYS A 138 8.30 -7.89 -11.65
C LYS A 138 7.48 -9.09 -12.16
N GLU A 139 6.54 -9.57 -11.36
CA GLU A 139 5.71 -10.72 -11.72
C GLU A 139 4.73 -10.44 -12.85
N THR A 140 4.26 -9.20 -12.95
CA THR A 140 3.27 -8.80 -13.97
C THR A 140 3.96 -8.43 -15.28
N THR A 141 5.11 -7.74 -15.23
CA THR A 141 5.92 -7.46 -16.43
C THR A 141 6.42 -8.74 -17.11
N ARG A 142 6.92 -9.72 -16.35
CA ARG A 142 7.39 -11.00 -16.94
C ARG A 142 6.28 -11.78 -17.65
N LYS A 143 5.03 -11.64 -17.22
CA LYS A 143 3.90 -12.35 -17.86
C LYS A 143 3.53 -11.74 -19.20
N GLU A 144 3.67 -10.42 -19.33
CA GLU A 144 3.47 -9.70 -20.59
C GLU A 144 4.50 -10.12 -21.64
N GLU A 145 5.79 -10.19 -21.29
CA GLU A 145 6.86 -10.63 -22.20
C GLU A 145 6.56 -12.04 -22.76
N ASN A 146 6.15 -12.98 -21.90
CA ASN A 146 5.83 -14.34 -22.31
C ASN A 146 4.52 -14.49 -23.12
N GLN A 147 3.63 -13.49 -23.08
CA GLN A 147 2.42 -13.47 -23.89
C GLN A 147 2.64 -12.83 -25.27
N ASN A 148 3.58 -11.89 -25.39
CA ASN A 148 3.93 -11.26 -26.66
C ASN A 148 4.80 -12.15 -27.58
N ASP A 149 5.42 -13.21 -27.03
CA ASP A 149 6.21 -14.20 -27.78
C ASP A 149 5.39 -15.40 -28.32
N ARG A 150 4.06 -15.36 -28.26
CA ARG A 150 3.14 -16.39 -28.77
C ARG A 150 2.23 -15.87 -29.86
#